data_AF-A0A957LRH2-F1
#
_entry.id   AF-A0A957LRH2-F1
#
_cell.length_a   1.000
_cell.length_b   1.000
_cell.length_c   1.000
_cell.angle_alpha   90.00
_cell.angle_beta   90.00
_cell.angle_gamma   90.00
#
_symmetry.space_group_name_H-M   'P 1'
#
loop_
_entity.id
_entity.type
_entity.pdbx_description
1 polymer ?
#
loop_
_entity_poly.entity_id
_entity_poly.type
_entity_poly.pdbx_seq_one_letter_code
_entity_poly.pdbx_strand_id
1 'polypeptide(L)'
;DLARDALVADLKWRNPEWYAELHRRARTSYIRRIEHGQGPEQQLALFDLVFLHRENPVVRPVFEWQASGRVLPGAMQADDVPPLVDMVRRLEGVDSARLAERWLGAQPEAVVVFRESDGAPAGFVQFLNMSALGEDELASDPALAAAHEMLQRTAALRPGERVSYFRFWMAADTHQQVSPTQSLIFINMVRHYLATPGLAYTLIPCADPDFWLPVFGYADLARLPAADFTIDGKAHGVFGHDWRAVPPPQWLELLGEREIAMTPQAVQPPAPAERLVVLSEEEFADAVATALRGLARPDGLRDNPLLRSRLVAQRAGDGDRAAALRKLLLETAETLNASPKDVKFYRAVYHTYIQPAPTQEAAAEVLDVPFSSYRRHLKTGVDQITEMLWHREVGG
;
A
#
# COMPACT_ATOMS: atom_id res chain seq x y z
N ASP A 1 -18.94 28.02 -19.69
CA ASP A 1 -18.80 27.54 -18.31
C ASP A 1 -19.88 28.03 -17.35
N LEU A 2 -20.13 29.33 -17.17
CA LEU A 2 -21.12 29.85 -16.19
C LEU A 2 -22.50 29.15 -16.15
N ALA A 3 -23.10 28.85 -17.30
CA ALA A 3 -24.40 28.15 -17.36
C ALA A 3 -24.32 26.69 -16.87
N ARG A 4 -23.21 25.99 -17.16
CA ARG A 4 -22.95 24.63 -16.67
C ARG A 4 -22.78 24.64 -15.15
N ASP A 5 -22.01 25.59 -14.65
CA ASP A 5 -21.71 25.70 -13.22
C ASP A 5 -22.97 26.03 -12.42
N ALA A 6 -23.82 26.92 -12.94
CA ALA A 6 -25.12 27.23 -12.36
C ALA A 6 -26.05 26.01 -12.31
N LEU A 7 -26.11 25.21 -13.38
CA LEU A 7 -26.92 23.98 -13.41
C LEU A 7 -26.41 22.92 -12.43
N VAL A 8 -25.09 22.76 -12.30
CA VAL A 8 -24.48 21.83 -11.34
C VAL A 8 -24.75 22.28 -9.92
N ALA A 9 -24.58 23.57 -9.62
CA ALA A 9 -24.86 24.13 -8.29
C ALA A 9 -26.34 24.00 -7.92
N ASP A 10 -27.25 24.31 -8.85
CA ASP A 10 -28.70 24.17 -8.64
C ASP A 10 -29.10 22.71 -8.41
N LEU A 11 -28.55 21.78 -9.20
CA LEU A 11 -28.80 20.35 -9.04
C LEU A 11 -28.29 19.84 -7.68
N LYS A 12 -27.05 20.19 -7.30
CA LYS A 12 -26.46 19.80 -6.02
C LYS A 12 -27.28 20.31 -4.83
N TRP A 13 -27.87 21.51 -4.96
CA TRP A 13 -28.69 22.11 -3.92
C TRP A 13 -30.11 21.52 -3.86
N ARG A 14 -30.79 21.40 -5.01
CA ARG A 14 -32.21 20.96 -5.06
C ARG A 14 -32.38 19.45 -5.00
N ASN A 15 -31.43 18.67 -5.51
CA ASN A 15 -31.52 17.23 -5.57
C ASN A 15 -30.14 16.56 -5.39
N PRO A 16 -29.59 16.59 -4.16
CA PRO A 16 -28.26 16.04 -3.86
C PRO A 16 -28.14 14.54 -4.12
N GLU A 17 -29.22 13.77 -3.94
CA GLU A 17 -29.24 12.33 -4.23
C GLU A 17 -29.08 12.07 -5.73
N TRP A 18 -29.78 12.84 -6.58
CA TRP A 18 -29.65 12.73 -8.02
C TRP A 18 -28.28 13.21 -8.52
N TYR A 19 -27.73 14.27 -7.92
CA TYR A 19 -26.36 14.68 -8.16
C TYR A 19 -25.36 13.53 -7.92
N ALA A 20 -25.47 12.88 -6.75
CA ALA A 20 -24.63 11.74 -6.39
C ALA A 20 -24.82 10.54 -7.34
N GLU A 21 -26.05 10.25 -7.75
CA GLU A 21 -26.36 9.18 -8.70
C GLU A 21 -25.74 9.44 -10.08
N LEU A 22 -25.85 10.66 -10.61
CA LEU A 22 -25.25 11.01 -11.90
C LEU A 22 -23.73 10.90 -11.87
N HIS A 23 -23.10 11.37 -10.80
CA HIS A 23 -21.65 11.26 -10.60
C HIS A 23 -21.20 9.80 -10.49
N ARG A 24 -21.95 8.96 -9.76
CA ARG A 24 -21.68 7.51 -9.68
C ARG A 24 -21.75 6.85 -11.06
N ARG A 25 -22.80 7.14 -11.84
CA ARG A 25 -22.96 6.58 -13.20
C ARG A 25 -21.85 7.03 -14.15
N ALA A 26 -21.50 8.32 -14.11
CA ALA A 26 -20.42 8.88 -14.91
C ALA A 26 -19.09 8.17 -14.58
N ARG A 27 -18.75 8.06 -13.29
CA ARG A 27 -17.56 7.36 -12.80
C ARG A 27 -17.51 5.92 -13.26
N THR A 28 -18.56 5.15 -13.06
CA THR A 28 -18.63 3.75 -13.51
C THR A 28 -18.42 3.63 -15.03
N SER A 29 -18.99 4.56 -15.80
CA SER A 29 -18.78 4.60 -17.26
C SER A 29 -17.32 4.89 -17.63
N TYR A 30 -16.69 5.87 -16.97
CA TYR A 30 -15.29 6.23 -17.23
C TYR A 30 -14.32 5.13 -16.82
N ILE A 31 -14.50 4.51 -15.65
CA ILE A 31 -13.67 3.38 -15.20
C ILE A 31 -13.73 2.23 -16.21
N ARG A 32 -14.93 1.85 -16.67
CA ARG A 32 -15.08 0.82 -17.69
C ARG A 32 -14.34 1.17 -18.99
N ARG A 33 -14.41 2.42 -19.43
CA ARG A 33 -13.68 2.91 -20.62
C ARG A 33 -12.17 2.93 -20.41
N ILE A 34 -11.68 3.14 -19.19
CA ILE A 34 -10.25 3.06 -18.88
C ILE A 34 -9.77 1.60 -18.94
N GLU A 35 -10.55 0.66 -18.39
CA GLU A 35 -10.22 -0.77 -18.37
C GLU A 35 -10.21 -1.41 -19.77
N HIS A 36 -11.15 -1.03 -20.64
CA HIS A 36 -11.35 -1.66 -21.94
C HIS A 36 -10.81 -0.82 -23.11
N GLY A 37 -10.64 0.48 -22.92
CA GLY A 37 -10.14 1.40 -23.94
C GLY A 37 -8.62 1.33 -24.10
N GLN A 38 -8.14 1.88 -25.21
CA GLN A 38 -6.70 1.97 -25.52
C GLN A 38 -6.38 3.35 -26.09
N GLY A 39 -5.13 3.79 -25.88
CA GLY A 39 -4.62 5.03 -26.49
C GLY A 39 -5.46 6.27 -26.15
N PRO A 40 -5.88 7.09 -27.14
CA PRO A 40 -6.60 8.33 -26.90
C PRO A 40 -7.93 8.18 -26.17
N GLU A 41 -8.66 7.08 -26.38
CA GLU A 41 -9.94 6.86 -25.70
C GLU A 41 -9.74 6.67 -24.19
N GLN A 42 -8.73 5.87 -23.82
CA GLN A 42 -8.37 5.65 -22.42
C GLN A 42 -7.90 6.96 -21.76
N GLN A 43 -7.12 7.76 -22.48
CA GLN A 43 -6.64 9.07 -22.00
C GLN A 43 -7.81 10.05 -21.76
N LEU A 44 -8.76 10.12 -22.69
CA LEU A 44 -9.95 10.96 -22.53
C LEU A 44 -10.81 10.50 -21.35
N ALA A 45 -11.05 9.19 -21.21
CA ALA A 45 -11.81 8.65 -20.09
C ALA A 45 -11.12 8.91 -18.74
N LEU A 46 -9.80 8.86 -18.69
CA LEU A 46 -9.02 9.21 -17.50
C LEU A 46 -9.13 10.71 -17.17
N PHE A 47 -9.03 11.58 -18.18
CA PHE A 47 -9.25 13.01 -17.99
C PHE A 47 -10.66 13.28 -17.45
N ASP A 48 -11.69 12.68 -18.06
CA ASP A 48 -13.08 12.83 -17.64
C ASP A 48 -13.31 12.34 -16.19
N LEU A 49 -12.66 11.24 -15.80
CA LEU A 49 -12.70 10.72 -14.43
C LEU A 49 -12.12 11.73 -13.44
N VAL A 50 -10.93 12.26 -13.72
CA VAL A 50 -10.26 13.26 -12.86
C VAL A 50 -11.07 14.56 -12.83
N PHE A 51 -11.70 14.93 -13.96
CA PHE A 51 -12.56 16.12 -14.10
C PHE A 51 -13.81 16.08 -13.21
N LEU A 52 -14.26 14.90 -12.75
CA LEU A 52 -15.36 14.80 -11.78
C LEU A 52 -15.05 15.52 -10.46
N HIS A 53 -13.76 15.62 -10.09
CA HIS A 53 -13.30 16.21 -8.84
C HIS A 53 -13.14 17.74 -8.89
N ARG A 54 -13.29 18.38 -10.05
CA ARG A 54 -12.97 19.80 -10.29
C ARG A 54 -13.66 20.81 -9.36
N GLU A 55 -14.84 20.47 -8.84
CA GLU A 55 -15.62 21.34 -7.94
C GLU A 55 -15.27 21.12 -6.46
N ASN A 56 -14.45 20.11 -6.16
CA ASN A 56 -14.03 19.85 -4.79
C ASN A 56 -13.10 20.99 -4.32
N PRO A 57 -13.35 21.61 -3.15
CA PRO A 57 -12.59 22.77 -2.68
C PRO A 57 -11.11 22.47 -2.42
N VAL A 58 -10.74 21.20 -2.24
CA VAL A 58 -9.34 20.77 -2.07
C VAL A 58 -8.64 20.58 -3.42
N VAL A 59 -9.38 20.15 -4.46
CA VAL A 59 -8.82 19.83 -5.78
C VAL A 59 -8.80 21.06 -6.69
N ARG A 60 -9.84 21.88 -6.64
CA ARG A 60 -10.00 23.07 -7.48
C ARG A 60 -8.79 24.03 -7.45
N PRO A 61 -8.13 24.32 -6.31
CA PRO A 61 -7.01 25.25 -6.27
C PRO A 61 -5.73 24.74 -6.93
N VAL A 62 -5.62 23.42 -7.17
CA VAL A 62 -4.38 22.78 -7.62
C VAL A 62 -4.48 22.14 -9.00
N PHE A 63 -5.62 22.30 -9.68
CA PHE A 63 -5.85 21.82 -11.05
C PHE A 63 -6.32 22.92 -12.00
N GLU A 64 -5.66 23.02 -13.15
CA GLU A 64 -5.99 23.92 -14.24
C GLU A 64 -6.57 23.15 -15.44
N TRP A 65 -7.91 23.17 -15.55
CA TRP A 65 -8.63 22.36 -16.53
C TRP A 65 -8.68 22.95 -17.95
N GLN A 66 -8.45 24.25 -18.11
CA GLN A 66 -8.63 24.95 -19.40
C GLN A 66 -7.38 24.97 -20.29
N ALA A 67 -6.23 24.49 -19.79
CA ALA A 67 -4.95 24.60 -20.49
C ALA A 67 -4.47 23.29 -21.17
N SER A 68 -5.24 22.21 -21.06
CA SER A 68 -4.89 20.84 -21.46
C SER A 68 -4.76 20.56 -22.98
N GLY A 69 -4.75 21.59 -23.82
CA GLY A 69 -4.63 21.46 -25.28
C GLY A 69 -3.30 21.88 -25.90
N ARG A 70 -2.40 22.53 -25.14
CA ARG A 70 -1.12 23.04 -25.68
C ARG A 70 0.07 22.12 -25.40
N VAL A 71 -0.06 21.28 -24.38
CA VAL A 71 1.02 20.43 -23.90
C VAL A 71 0.60 18.97 -23.98
N LEU A 72 1.42 18.14 -24.65
CA LEU A 72 1.12 16.72 -24.87
C LEU A 72 2.11 15.82 -24.11
N PRO A 73 1.63 14.78 -23.40
CA PRO A 73 2.51 13.78 -22.79
C PRO A 73 3.07 12.82 -23.86
N GLY A 74 4.35 12.50 -23.75
CA GLY A 74 5.02 11.52 -24.61
C GLY A 74 6.16 10.80 -23.89
N ALA A 75 6.62 9.70 -24.47
CA ALA A 75 7.81 9.01 -23.98
C ALA A 75 9.07 9.89 -24.19
N MET A 76 10.00 9.81 -23.25
CA MET A 76 11.31 10.44 -23.40
C MET A 76 12.08 9.87 -24.60
N GLN A 77 12.75 10.75 -25.32
CA GLN A 77 13.69 10.47 -26.40
C GLN A 77 15.11 10.74 -25.91
N ALA A 78 16.12 10.15 -26.56
CA ALA A 78 17.52 10.32 -26.16
C ALA A 78 17.95 11.80 -26.14
N ASP A 79 17.48 12.60 -27.09
CA ASP A 79 17.80 14.03 -27.21
C ASP A 79 17.15 14.89 -26.11
N ASP A 80 16.23 14.34 -25.31
CA ASP A 80 15.64 15.04 -24.18
C ASP A 80 16.55 15.06 -22.95
N VAL A 81 17.52 14.13 -22.84
CA VAL A 81 18.31 14.01 -21.61
C VAL A 81 19.04 15.33 -21.27
N PRO A 82 19.75 16.00 -22.19
CA PRO A 82 20.40 17.28 -21.88
C PRO A 82 19.43 18.39 -21.40
N PRO A 83 18.33 18.72 -22.10
CA PRO A 83 17.42 19.76 -21.62
C PRO A 83 16.70 19.40 -20.31
N LEU A 84 16.41 18.12 -20.04
CA LEU A 84 15.81 17.69 -18.77
C LEU A 84 16.81 17.79 -17.62
N VAL A 85 18.06 17.37 -17.81
CA VAL A 85 19.13 17.50 -16.81
C VAL A 85 19.39 18.97 -16.49
N ASP A 86 19.42 19.83 -17.50
CA ASP A 86 19.57 21.28 -17.30
C ASP A 86 18.37 21.90 -16.57
N MET A 87 17.15 21.39 -16.80
CA MET A 87 15.96 21.78 -16.05
C MET A 87 16.11 21.44 -14.56
N VAL A 88 16.49 20.19 -14.24
CA VAL A 88 16.76 19.77 -12.85
C VAL A 88 17.88 20.59 -12.22
N ARG A 89 18.95 20.89 -12.97
CA ARG A 89 20.06 21.73 -12.49
C ARG A 89 19.60 23.11 -12.04
N ARG A 90 18.74 23.76 -12.84
CA ARG A 90 18.22 25.10 -12.53
C ARG A 90 17.27 25.08 -11.33
N LEU A 91 16.41 24.07 -11.24
CA LEU A 91 15.31 24.05 -10.26
C LEU A 91 15.69 23.38 -8.94
N GLU A 92 16.48 22.31 -8.98
CA GLU A 92 16.82 21.49 -7.81
C GLU A 92 18.30 21.59 -7.42
N GLY A 93 19.22 21.68 -8.38
CA GLY A 93 20.65 21.90 -8.09
C GLY A 93 21.57 20.93 -8.81
N VAL A 94 22.88 21.05 -8.53
CA VAL A 94 23.93 20.33 -9.27
C VAL A 94 23.95 18.85 -8.90
N ASP A 95 23.76 18.50 -7.63
CA ASP A 95 23.73 17.10 -7.20
C ASP A 95 22.46 16.41 -7.70
N SER A 96 21.30 17.08 -7.62
CA SER A 96 20.06 16.56 -8.24
C SER A 96 20.22 16.36 -9.75
N ALA A 97 20.88 17.26 -10.48
CA ALA A 97 21.09 17.13 -11.92
C ALA A 97 21.96 15.91 -12.28
N ARG A 98 23.00 15.64 -11.50
CA ARG A 98 23.84 14.45 -11.68
C ARG A 98 23.05 13.16 -11.46
N LEU A 99 22.16 13.14 -10.46
CA LEU A 99 21.25 12.01 -10.24
C LEU A 99 20.22 11.89 -11.37
N ALA A 100 19.68 13.00 -11.87
CA ALA A 100 18.80 13.00 -13.02
C ALA A 100 19.46 12.39 -14.25
N GLU A 101 20.68 12.81 -14.60
CA GLU A 101 21.42 12.23 -15.73
C GLU A 101 21.56 10.72 -15.62
N ARG A 102 21.93 10.23 -14.41
CA ARG A 102 22.02 8.80 -14.14
C ARG A 102 20.68 8.08 -14.30
N TRP A 103 19.62 8.56 -13.65
CA TRP A 103 18.35 7.84 -13.60
C TRP A 103 17.57 7.92 -14.91
N LEU A 104 17.65 9.05 -15.62
CA LEU A 104 17.07 9.17 -16.96
C LEU A 104 17.76 8.20 -17.93
N GLY A 105 19.08 8.03 -17.81
CA GLY A 105 19.82 7.04 -18.60
C GLY A 105 19.54 5.58 -18.20
N ALA A 106 19.35 5.31 -16.91
CA ALA A 106 19.12 3.96 -16.39
C ALA A 106 17.71 3.42 -16.66
N GLN A 107 16.68 4.28 -16.60
CA GLN A 107 15.28 3.90 -16.83
C GLN A 107 14.56 4.96 -17.70
N PRO A 108 14.93 5.09 -18.98
CA PRO A 108 14.29 6.05 -19.89
C PRO A 108 12.80 5.76 -20.12
N GLU A 109 12.38 4.50 -20.04
CA GLU A 109 11.00 4.05 -20.16
C GLU A 109 10.12 4.48 -18.98
N ALA A 110 10.73 4.88 -17.86
CA ALA A 110 10.03 5.37 -16.68
C ALA A 110 9.71 6.88 -16.76
N VAL A 111 10.00 7.55 -17.89
CA VAL A 111 9.90 9.00 -18.03
C VAL A 111 8.79 9.40 -19.00
N VAL A 112 7.94 10.32 -18.55
CA VAL A 112 6.96 11.02 -19.40
C VAL A 112 7.38 12.48 -19.52
N VAL A 113 7.54 12.94 -20.75
CA VAL A 113 7.88 14.33 -21.09
C VAL A 113 6.61 15.03 -21.59
N PHE A 114 6.36 16.23 -21.07
CA PHE A 114 5.25 17.09 -21.47
C PHE A 114 5.78 18.13 -22.45
N ARG A 115 5.29 18.14 -23.69
CA ARG A 115 5.83 18.97 -24.77
C ARG A 115 4.89 20.07 -25.20
N GLU A 116 5.43 21.27 -25.35
CA GLU A 116 4.80 22.38 -26.08
C GLU A 116 4.59 22.02 -27.56
N SER A 117 3.84 22.87 -28.27
CA SER A 117 3.58 22.69 -29.70
C SER A 117 4.82 22.77 -30.60
N ASP A 118 5.90 23.41 -30.13
CA ASP A 118 7.21 23.48 -30.81
C ASP A 118 8.11 22.27 -30.50
N GLY A 119 7.65 21.34 -29.65
CA GLY A 119 8.37 20.13 -29.24
C GLY A 119 9.27 20.31 -28.01
N ALA A 120 9.41 21.54 -27.48
CA ALA A 120 10.22 21.81 -26.30
C ALA A 120 9.60 21.17 -25.04
N PRO A 121 10.42 20.62 -24.12
CA PRO A 121 9.92 20.10 -22.84
C PRO A 121 9.36 21.23 -21.93
N ALA A 122 8.04 21.26 -21.75
CA ALA A 122 7.35 22.07 -20.75
C ALA A 122 7.53 21.53 -19.32
N GLY A 123 7.94 20.27 -19.19
CA GLY A 123 8.15 19.58 -17.92
C GLY A 123 8.24 18.07 -18.12
N PHE A 124 8.46 17.34 -17.03
CA PHE A 124 8.50 15.88 -17.05
C PHE A 124 8.15 15.27 -15.70
N VAL A 125 7.84 13.98 -15.72
CA VAL A 125 7.72 13.13 -14.53
C VAL A 125 8.47 11.82 -14.75
N GLN A 126 9.18 11.35 -13.73
CA GLN A 126 9.87 10.07 -13.71
C GLN A 126 9.27 9.14 -12.65
N PHE A 127 8.76 7.99 -13.08
CA PHE A 127 8.19 6.93 -12.24
C PHE A 127 9.20 5.81 -11.95
N LEU A 128 10.36 6.17 -11.41
CA LEU A 128 11.52 5.29 -11.22
C LEU A 128 11.13 3.98 -10.52
N ASN A 129 11.40 2.84 -11.14
CA ASN A 129 11.21 1.52 -10.54
C ASN A 129 12.33 1.26 -9.54
N MET A 130 12.06 1.56 -8.28
CA MET A 130 13.01 1.41 -7.18
C MET A 130 13.34 -0.07 -6.90
N SER A 131 12.39 -0.98 -7.14
CA SER A 131 12.56 -2.42 -6.92
C SER A 131 13.53 -3.08 -7.91
N ALA A 132 13.86 -2.41 -9.01
CA ALA A 132 14.79 -2.91 -10.01
C ALA A 132 16.25 -2.47 -9.76
N LEU A 133 16.49 -1.66 -8.74
CA LEU A 133 17.81 -1.10 -8.42
C LEU A 133 18.52 -1.93 -7.36
N GLY A 134 19.85 -2.03 -7.47
CA GLY A 134 20.69 -2.65 -6.44
C GLY A 134 20.88 -1.76 -5.20
N GLU A 135 21.33 -2.34 -4.08
CA GLU A 135 21.54 -1.61 -2.82
C GLU A 135 22.51 -0.42 -2.95
N ASP A 136 23.62 -0.60 -3.67
CA ASP A 136 24.59 0.47 -3.93
C ASP A 136 23.98 1.62 -4.76
N GLU A 137 23.05 1.30 -5.64
CA GLU A 137 22.35 2.29 -6.45
C GLU A 137 21.36 3.09 -5.60
N LEU A 138 20.60 2.41 -4.75
CA LEU A 138 19.68 3.04 -3.80
C LEU A 138 20.44 3.94 -2.81
N ALA A 139 21.58 3.48 -2.28
CA ALA A 139 22.40 4.24 -1.33
C ALA A 139 23.02 5.50 -1.93
N SER A 140 23.20 5.54 -3.25
CA SER A 140 23.84 6.68 -3.94
C SER A 140 22.92 7.90 -4.15
N ASP A 141 21.60 7.74 -3.95
CA ASP A 141 20.63 8.83 -4.01
C ASP A 141 19.95 8.99 -2.64
N PRO A 142 20.12 10.13 -1.94
CA PRO A 142 19.52 10.35 -0.63
C PRO A 142 18.00 10.12 -0.59
N ALA A 143 17.30 10.42 -1.68
CA ALA A 143 15.86 10.22 -1.78
C ALA A 143 15.48 8.73 -1.76
N LEU A 144 16.24 7.91 -2.49
CA LEU A 144 16.00 6.47 -2.59
C LEU A 144 16.49 5.74 -1.35
N ALA A 145 17.61 6.17 -0.77
CA ALA A 145 18.16 5.62 0.48
C ALA A 145 17.16 5.76 1.63
N ALA A 146 16.62 6.97 1.86
CA ALA A 146 15.64 7.23 2.91
C ALA A 146 14.35 6.41 2.70
N ALA A 147 13.86 6.36 1.46
CA ALA A 147 12.69 5.57 1.11
C ALA A 147 12.92 4.06 1.32
N HIS A 148 14.09 3.55 0.93
CA HIS A 148 14.45 2.15 1.10
C HIS A 148 14.51 1.77 2.59
N GLU A 149 15.19 2.57 3.42
CA GLU A 149 15.27 2.33 4.87
C GLU A 149 13.89 2.30 5.52
N MET A 150 13.00 3.24 5.17
CA MET A 150 11.63 3.28 5.66
C MET A 150 10.84 2.03 5.23
N LEU A 151 10.90 1.65 3.96
CA LEU A 151 10.17 0.51 3.43
C LEU A 151 10.60 -0.81 4.06
N GLN A 152 11.91 -1.01 4.29
CA GLN A 152 12.40 -2.21 4.97
C GLN A 152 11.79 -2.39 6.37
N ARG A 153 11.55 -1.28 7.08
CA ARG A 153 10.98 -1.30 8.43
C ARG A 153 9.45 -1.47 8.47
N THR A 154 8.75 -1.01 7.43
CA THR A 154 7.29 -0.78 7.51
C THR A 154 6.47 -1.55 6.46
N ALA A 155 7.10 -1.91 5.35
CA ALA A 155 6.44 -2.35 4.13
C ALA A 155 7.39 -3.15 3.21
N ALA A 156 8.11 -4.14 3.75
CA ALA A 156 9.00 -4.99 2.96
C ALA A 156 8.29 -5.58 1.73
N LEU A 157 9.02 -5.65 0.63
CA LEU A 157 8.50 -6.10 -0.67
C LEU A 157 8.47 -7.61 -0.78
N ARG A 158 7.42 -8.13 -1.40
CA ARG A 158 7.31 -9.55 -1.77
C ARG A 158 7.84 -9.78 -3.19
N PRO A 159 8.17 -11.03 -3.57
CA PRO A 159 8.53 -11.34 -4.94
C PRO A 159 7.47 -10.86 -5.94
N GLY A 160 7.90 -10.14 -6.97
CA GLY A 160 7.01 -9.57 -8.01
C GLY A 160 6.36 -8.23 -7.65
N GLU A 161 6.56 -7.71 -6.42
CA GLU A 161 6.07 -6.38 -6.03
C GLU A 161 7.00 -5.26 -6.49
N ARG A 162 6.39 -4.15 -6.91
CA ARG A 162 7.08 -2.96 -7.44
C ARG A 162 6.86 -1.74 -6.56
N VAL A 163 7.93 -0.97 -6.38
CA VAL A 163 7.89 0.40 -5.83
C VAL A 163 8.21 1.38 -6.93
N SER A 164 7.35 2.38 -7.09
CA SER A 164 7.63 3.52 -7.96
C SER A 164 7.94 4.77 -7.14
N TYR A 165 9.14 5.31 -7.29
CA TYR A 165 9.55 6.56 -6.68
C TYR A 165 9.47 7.67 -7.72
N PHE A 166 8.72 8.74 -7.43
CA PHE A 166 8.42 9.80 -8.39
C PHE A 166 9.56 10.83 -8.35
N ARG A 167 10.77 10.35 -8.69
CA ARG A 167 12.05 10.98 -8.29
C ARG A 167 12.16 12.43 -8.76
N PHE A 168 11.64 12.72 -9.94
CA PHE A 168 11.53 14.06 -10.48
C PHE A 168 10.13 14.24 -11.06
N TRP A 169 9.45 15.32 -10.68
CA TRP A 169 8.21 15.77 -11.29
C TRP A 169 8.17 17.30 -11.24
N MET A 170 8.18 17.94 -12.41
CA MET A 170 8.34 19.38 -12.50
C MET A 170 7.85 19.95 -13.83
N ALA A 171 7.35 21.18 -13.76
CA ALA A 171 7.23 22.07 -14.91
C ALA A 171 8.51 22.90 -15.06
N ALA A 172 8.87 23.27 -16.28
CA ALA A 172 10.09 24.01 -16.60
C ALA A 172 10.15 25.37 -15.88
N ASP A 173 9.01 26.07 -15.79
CA ASP A 173 8.94 27.45 -15.31
C ASP A 173 8.44 27.57 -13.87
N THR A 174 7.62 26.62 -13.41
CA THR A 174 6.96 26.69 -12.09
C THR A 174 7.43 25.60 -11.13
N HIS A 175 8.38 24.74 -11.55
CA HIS A 175 8.81 23.56 -10.80
C HIS A 175 7.59 22.76 -10.34
N GLN A 176 7.40 22.60 -9.02
CA GLN A 176 6.26 21.89 -8.46
C GLN A 176 5.01 22.76 -8.29
N GLN A 177 5.05 24.08 -8.44
CA GLN A 177 3.87 24.93 -8.24
C GLN A 177 2.76 24.65 -9.28
N VAL A 178 1.52 24.95 -8.89
CA VAL A 178 0.30 24.77 -9.70
C VAL A 178 0.48 25.40 -11.09
N SER A 179 0.18 24.61 -12.11
CA SER A 179 0.29 24.99 -13.52
C SER A 179 -0.48 24.01 -14.41
N PRO A 180 -0.66 24.33 -15.71
CA PRO A 180 -1.18 23.38 -16.70
C PRO A 180 -0.40 22.07 -16.75
N THR A 181 0.93 22.16 -16.75
CA THR A 181 1.82 21.00 -16.80
C THR A 181 1.65 20.13 -15.55
N GLN A 182 1.46 20.73 -14.37
CA GLN A 182 1.20 19.96 -13.15
C GLN A 182 -0.12 19.19 -13.18
N SER A 183 -1.14 19.77 -13.79
CA SER A 183 -2.43 19.08 -13.99
C SER A 183 -2.26 17.83 -14.85
N LEU A 184 -1.42 17.91 -15.90
CA LEU A 184 -1.08 16.77 -16.75
C LEU A 184 -0.18 15.75 -16.04
N ILE A 185 0.73 16.20 -15.17
CA ILE A 185 1.52 15.32 -14.30
C ILE A 185 0.59 14.48 -13.45
N PHE A 186 -0.36 15.08 -12.72
CA PHE A 186 -1.29 14.33 -11.87
C PHE A 186 -2.14 13.33 -12.65
N ILE A 187 -2.61 13.67 -13.85
CA ILE A 187 -3.32 12.72 -14.71
C ILE A 187 -2.42 11.53 -15.04
N ASN A 188 -1.14 11.75 -15.35
CA ASN A 188 -0.20 10.66 -15.62
C ASN A 188 0.19 9.89 -14.35
N MET A 189 0.16 10.50 -13.17
CA MET A 189 0.29 9.78 -11.90
C MET A 189 -0.87 8.79 -11.72
N VAL A 190 -2.12 9.24 -11.92
CA VAL A 190 -3.29 8.34 -11.85
C VAL A 190 -3.19 7.23 -12.89
N ARG A 191 -2.79 7.56 -14.13
CA ARG A 191 -2.53 6.55 -15.17
C ARG A 191 -1.51 5.51 -14.70
N HIS A 192 -0.42 5.95 -14.08
CA HIS A 192 0.64 5.07 -13.57
C HIS A 192 0.11 4.10 -12.50
N TYR A 193 -0.71 4.58 -11.57
CA TYR A 193 -1.32 3.75 -10.53
C TYR A 193 -2.21 2.63 -11.10
N LEU A 194 -2.99 2.96 -12.13
CA LEU A 194 -3.94 2.04 -12.75
C LEU A 194 -3.27 1.05 -13.71
N ALA A 195 -2.18 1.45 -14.35
CA ALA A 195 -1.56 0.67 -15.43
C ALA A 195 -0.36 -0.18 -15.00
N THR A 196 0.23 0.07 -13.83
CA THR A 196 1.47 -0.60 -13.40
C THR A 196 1.18 -1.94 -12.72
N PRO A 197 1.55 -3.08 -13.33
CA PRO A 197 1.35 -4.39 -12.70
C PRO A 197 2.23 -4.55 -11.46
N GLY A 198 1.68 -5.18 -10.42
CA GLY A 198 2.41 -5.48 -9.19
C GLY A 198 2.82 -4.25 -8.36
N LEU A 199 2.25 -3.07 -8.65
CA LEU A 199 2.54 -1.86 -7.88
C LEU A 199 2.11 -2.05 -6.42
N ALA A 200 3.08 -2.09 -5.51
CA ALA A 200 2.85 -2.24 -4.08
C ALA A 200 2.93 -0.90 -3.35
N TYR A 201 3.82 0.00 -3.79
CA TYR A 201 4.02 1.29 -3.14
C TYR A 201 4.39 2.38 -4.13
N THR A 202 3.91 3.60 -3.88
CA THR A 202 4.39 4.81 -4.56
C THR A 202 4.89 5.82 -3.56
N LEU A 203 5.97 6.53 -3.90
CA LEU A 203 6.51 7.63 -3.10
C LEU A 203 6.66 8.88 -3.96
N ILE A 204 6.29 10.03 -3.41
CA ILE A 204 6.25 11.32 -4.10
C ILE A 204 6.98 12.37 -3.26
N PRO A 205 8.17 12.83 -3.67
CA PRO A 205 8.90 13.87 -2.97
C PRO A 205 8.38 15.27 -3.31
N CYS A 206 8.23 16.14 -2.33
CA CYS A 206 7.70 17.49 -2.50
C CYS A 206 8.63 18.53 -1.90
N ALA A 207 8.96 19.56 -2.67
CA ALA A 207 9.75 20.69 -2.21
C ALA A 207 8.99 21.54 -1.17
N ASP A 208 7.66 21.62 -1.30
CA ASP A 208 6.78 22.26 -0.31
C ASP A 208 5.70 21.27 0.17
N PRO A 209 6.02 20.38 1.13
CA PRO A 209 5.08 19.35 1.56
C PRO A 209 3.84 19.91 2.26
N ASP A 210 3.94 21.07 2.91
CA ASP A 210 2.80 21.68 3.62
C ASP A 210 1.76 22.21 2.62
N PHE A 211 2.20 22.77 1.50
CA PHE A 211 1.31 23.16 0.41
C PHE A 211 0.57 21.95 -0.20
N TRP A 212 1.26 20.83 -0.38
CA TRP A 212 0.70 19.62 -1.02
C TRP A 212 -0.14 18.73 -0.09
N LEU A 213 0.02 18.88 1.24
CA LEU A 213 -0.63 18.05 2.24
C LEU A 213 -2.17 17.94 2.06
N PRO A 214 -2.94 19.00 1.76
CA PRO A 214 -4.39 18.89 1.63
C PRO A 214 -4.82 18.01 0.45
N VAL A 215 -4.24 18.21 -0.74
CA VAL A 215 -4.64 17.44 -1.94
C VAL A 215 -4.12 16.01 -1.89
N PHE A 216 -2.93 15.78 -1.33
CA PHE A 216 -2.43 14.43 -1.15
C PHE A 216 -3.17 13.67 -0.06
N GLY A 217 -3.56 14.31 1.04
CA GLY A 217 -4.50 13.73 2.00
C GLY A 217 -5.85 13.38 1.37
N TYR A 218 -6.40 14.28 0.53
CA TYR A 218 -7.62 14.00 -0.25
C TYR A 218 -7.45 12.81 -1.20
N ALA A 219 -6.27 12.67 -1.80
CA ALA A 219 -5.91 11.57 -2.68
C ALA A 219 -5.43 10.30 -1.95
N ASP A 220 -5.56 10.25 -0.61
CA ASP A 220 -5.11 9.13 0.23
C ASP A 220 -3.60 8.84 0.18
N LEU A 221 -2.79 9.84 -0.15
CA LEU A 221 -1.33 9.77 -0.12
C LEU A 221 -0.86 10.29 1.24
N ALA A 222 -0.37 9.39 2.09
CA ALA A 222 0.03 9.68 3.45
C ALA A 222 1.37 10.41 3.51
N ARG A 223 1.54 11.29 4.48
CA ARG A 223 2.83 11.92 4.76
C ARG A 223 3.78 10.93 5.43
N LEU A 224 5.00 10.82 4.93
CA LEU A 224 6.03 9.88 5.38
C LEU A 224 7.32 10.59 5.83
N PRO A 225 7.36 11.20 7.03
CA PRO A 225 8.53 11.96 7.49
C PRO A 225 9.83 11.14 7.53
N ALA A 226 9.73 9.82 7.75
CA ALA A 226 10.87 8.91 7.78
C ALA A 226 11.53 8.70 6.39
N ALA A 227 10.87 9.10 5.31
CA ALA A 227 11.42 9.05 3.95
C ALA A 227 11.88 10.43 3.45
N ASP A 228 11.82 11.47 4.29
CA ASP A 228 12.30 12.81 3.93
C ASP A 228 13.80 12.81 3.70
N PHE A 229 14.24 13.72 2.84
CA PHE A 229 15.65 13.85 2.52
C PHE A 229 16.00 15.31 2.23
N THR A 230 17.31 15.57 2.22
CA THR A 230 17.87 16.86 1.81
C THR A 230 18.96 16.62 0.79
N ILE A 231 18.98 17.43 -0.27
CA ILE A 231 20.00 17.43 -1.31
C ILE A 231 20.21 18.86 -1.79
N ASP A 232 21.44 19.26 -2.09
CA ASP A 232 21.78 20.65 -2.47
C ASP A 232 21.24 21.69 -1.45
N GLY A 233 21.15 21.32 -0.17
CA GLY A 233 20.58 22.17 0.89
C GLY A 233 19.05 22.36 0.83
N LYS A 234 18.35 21.66 -0.05
CA LYS A 234 16.90 21.70 -0.21
C LYS A 234 16.24 20.47 0.42
N ALA A 235 15.39 20.70 1.40
CA ALA A 235 14.60 19.66 2.03
C ALA A 235 13.40 19.28 1.16
N HIS A 236 13.09 17.99 1.12
CA HIS A 236 11.91 17.45 0.45
C HIS A 236 11.11 16.60 1.42
N GLY A 237 9.81 16.87 1.52
CA GLY A 237 8.88 16.03 2.27
C GLY A 237 8.26 14.96 1.37
N VAL A 238 8.24 13.72 1.82
CA VAL A 238 7.76 12.58 1.00
C VAL A 238 6.33 12.16 1.37
N PHE A 239 5.50 11.96 0.36
CA PHE A 239 4.20 11.31 0.49
C PHE A 239 4.25 9.90 -0.09
N GLY A 240 3.33 9.04 0.31
CA GLY A 240 3.23 7.73 -0.32
C GLY A 240 1.94 7.00 -0.04
N HIS A 241 1.78 5.88 -0.74
CA HIS A 241 0.57 5.07 -0.68
C HIS A 241 0.91 3.59 -0.82
N ASP A 242 0.33 2.77 0.05
CA ASP A 242 0.44 1.31 0.01
C ASP A 242 -0.73 0.74 -0.78
N TRP A 243 -0.50 0.45 -2.06
CA TRP A 243 -1.51 -0.09 -2.98
C TRP A 243 -1.96 -1.50 -2.62
N ARG A 244 -1.27 -2.18 -1.69
CA ARG A 244 -1.73 -3.46 -1.13
C ARG A 244 -2.80 -3.25 -0.06
N ALA A 245 -2.73 -2.13 0.65
CA ALA A 245 -3.69 -1.77 1.68
C ALA A 245 -4.97 -1.20 1.06
N VAL A 246 -4.83 -0.34 0.05
CA VAL A 246 -5.94 0.24 -0.71
C VAL A 246 -5.65 0.08 -2.22
N PRO A 247 -6.04 -1.06 -2.82
CA PRO A 247 -5.83 -1.29 -4.25
C PRO A 247 -6.57 -0.27 -5.13
N PRO A 248 -6.14 -0.07 -6.40
CA PRO A 248 -6.69 0.98 -7.24
C PRO A 248 -8.23 1.01 -7.37
N PRO A 249 -8.94 -0.13 -7.47
CA PRO A 249 -10.41 -0.12 -7.46
C PRO A 249 -11.01 0.49 -6.18
N GLN A 250 -10.48 0.11 -5.00
CA GLN A 250 -10.93 0.65 -3.71
C GLN A 250 -10.54 2.12 -3.54
N TRP A 251 -9.37 2.49 -4.04
CA TRP A 251 -8.91 3.88 -4.05
C TRP A 251 -9.82 4.77 -4.92
N LEU A 252 -10.23 4.29 -6.10
CA LEU A 252 -11.18 4.99 -6.97
C LEU A 252 -12.57 5.13 -6.33
N GLU A 253 -13.03 4.10 -5.61
CA GLU A 253 -14.28 4.17 -4.83
C GLU A 253 -14.17 5.23 -3.72
N LEU A 254 -13.08 5.22 -2.95
CA LEU A 254 -12.80 6.21 -1.89
C LEU A 254 -12.80 7.63 -2.43
N LEU A 255 -12.04 7.90 -3.49
CA LEU A 255 -12.03 9.23 -4.11
C LEU A 255 -13.41 9.61 -4.61
N GLY A 256 -14.14 8.63 -5.13
CA GLY A 256 -15.49 8.81 -5.58
C GLY A 256 -16.50 9.16 -4.49
N GLU A 257 -16.34 8.63 -3.28
CA GLU A 257 -17.13 9.03 -2.11
C GLU A 257 -16.75 10.44 -1.65
N ARG A 258 -15.44 10.73 -1.58
CA ARG A 258 -14.90 12.05 -1.23
C ARG A 258 -15.34 13.15 -2.20
N GLU A 259 -15.53 12.82 -3.47
CA GLU A 259 -15.98 13.72 -4.53
C GLU A 259 -17.41 14.24 -4.28
N ILE A 260 -18.34 13.37 -3.88
CA ILE A 260 -19.76 13.71 -3.66
C ILE A 260 -20.07 14.11 -2.21
N ALA A 261 -19.20 13.78 -1.26
CA ALA A 261 -19.40 14.07 0.15
C ALA A 261 -19.44 15.58 0.44
N MET A 262 -20.32 15.98 1.36
CA MET A 262 -20.36 17.35 1.87
C MET A 262 -19.13 17.69 2.72
N THR A 263 -18.58 16.69 3.41
CA THR A 263 -17.32 16.78 4.18
C THR A 263 -16.36 15.70 3.69
N PRO A 264 -15.58 15.94 2.61
CA PRO A 264 -14.69 14.93 2.03
C PRO A 264 -13.69 14.34 3.02
N GLN A 265 -13.17 15.17 3.93
CA GLN A 265 -12.19 14.76 4.95
C GLN A 265 -12.76 13.77 5.98
N ALA A 266 -14.09 13.69 6.12
CA ALA A 266 -14.73 12.71 7.00
C ALA A 266 -14.77 11.31 6.38
N VAL A 267 -14.66 11.20 5.06
CA VAL A 267 -14.60 9.91 4.35
C VAL A 267 -13.20 9.33 4.51
N GLN A 268 -13.11 8.33 5.37
CA GLN A 268 -11.86 7.61 5.64
C GLN A 268 -11.62 6.53 4.58
N PRO A 269 -10.36 6.21 4.27
CA PRO A 269 -10.08 5.02 3.48
C PRO A 269 -10.70 3.78 4.15
N PRO A 270 -11.12 2.78 3.37
CA PRO A 270 -11.55 1.51 3.93
C PRO A 270 -10.43 0.97 4.83
N ALA A 271 -10.83 0.37 5.96
CA ALA A 271 -9.86 -0.27 6.85
C ALA A 271 -9.02 -1.24 6.01
N PRO A 272 -7.68 -1.18 6.06
CA PRO A 272 -6.84 -2.11 5.31
C PRO A 272 -7.32 -3.52 5.59
N ALA A 273 -7.56 -4.32 4.55
CA ALA A 273 -7.77 -5.74 4.73
C ALA A 273 -6.62 -6.25 5.60
N GLU A 274 -6.92 -6.69 6.82
CA GLU A 274 -5.91 -6.88 7.85
C GLU A 274 -4.77 -7.72 7.30
N ARG A 275 -3.55 -7.15 7.26
CA ARG A 275 -2.37 -7.79 6.66
C ARG A 275 -2.17 -9.15 7.30
N LEU A 276 -2.64 -10.20 6.62
CA LEU A 276 -2.38 -11.57 7.01
C LEU A 276 -0.87 -11.79 6.84
N VAL A 277 -0.23 -12.20 7.92
CA VAL A 277 1.18 -12.61 7.86
C VAL A 277 1.20 -14.00 7.28
N VAL A 278 1.91 -14.16 6.15
CA VAL A 278 2.25 -15.50 5.62
C VAL A 278 3.47 -15.96 6.40
N LEU A 279 3.25 -16.77 7.42
CA LEU A 279 4.33 -17.43 8.15
C LEU A 279 4.86 -18.59 7.29
N SER A 280 6.18 -18.77 7.24
CA SER A 280 6.74 -20.04 6.78
C SER A 280 6.33 -21.18 7.73
N GLU A 281 6.46 -22.43 7.29
CA GLU A 281 6.12 -23.60 8.11
C GLU A 281 6.90 -23.63 9.43
N GLU A 282 8.17 -23.24 9.40
CA GLU A 282 9.05 -23.18 10.58
C GLU A 282 8.61 -22.07 11.55
N GLU A 283 8.38 -20.85 11.05
CA GLU A 283 7.88 -19.74 11.88
C GLU A 283 6.49 -20.04 12.46
N PHE A 284 5.65 -20.75 11.70
CA PHE A 284 4.33 -21.18 12.16
C PHE A 284 4.45 -22.18 13.30
N ALA A 285 5.34 -23.18 13.17
CA ALA A 285 5.59 -24.17 14.23
C ALA A 285 6.11 -23.51 15.52
N ASP A 286 7.06 -22.59 15.41
CA ASP A 286 7.58 -21.83 16.55
C ASP A 286 6.50 -20.97 17.22
N ALA A 287 5.63 -20.36 16.41
CA ALA A 287 4.53 -19.56 16.90
C ALA A 287 3.47 -20.43 17.62
N VAL A 288 3.17 -21.64 17.14
CA VAL A 288 2.29 -22.62 17.82
C VAL A 288 2.90 -23.05 19.16
N ALA A 289 4.17 -23.44 19.18
CA ALA A 289 4.85 -23.83 20.42
C ALA A 289 4.89 -22.70 21.45
N THR A 290 5.07 -21.46 20.99
CA THR A 290 5.02 -20.27 21.85
C THR A 290 3.60 -19.98 22.36
N ALA A 291 2.59 -20.16 21.51
CA ALA A 291 1.19 -19.99 21.89
C ALA A 291 0.77 -21.02 22.96
N LEU A 292 1.15 -22.29 22.79
CA LEU A 292 0.86 -23.35 23.77
C LEU A 292 1.47 -23.03 25.14
N ARG A 293 2.73 -22.56 25.19
CA ARG A 293 3.36 -22.07 26.44
C ARG A 293 2.65 -20.86 27.04
N GLY A 294 1.98 -20.06 26.23
CA GLY A 294 1.20 -18.89 26.63
C GLY A 294 -0.20 -19.21 27.17
N LEU A 295 -0.76 -20.39 26.89
CA LEU A 295 -2.19 -20.70 27.13
C LEU A 295 -2.63 -20.48 28.58
N ALA A 296 -1.86 -20.91 29.58
CA ALA A 296 -2.27 -20.80 30.98
C ALA A 296 -2.28 -19.35 31.52
N ARG A 297 -1.68 -18.38 30.80
CA ARG A 297 -1.61 -16.98 31.22
C ARG A 297 -2.73 -16.16 30.57
N PRO A 298 -3.38 -15.22 31.29
CA PRO A 298 -4.43 -14.36 30.73
C PRO A 298 -4.01 -13.65 29.44
N ASP A 299 -2.83 -13.02 29.45
CA ASP A 299 -2.28 -12.25 28.31
C ASP A 299 -1.23 -13.01 27.48
N GLY A 300 -1.08 -14.32 27.69
CA GLY A 300 0.03 -15.09 27.13
C GLY A 300 0.05 -15.23 25.59
N LEU A 301 -1.02 -14.81 24.91
CA LEU A 301 -1.18 -14.89 23.45
C LEU A 301 -1.05 -13.53 22.76
N ARG A 302 -1.00 -12.42 23.50
CA ARG A 302 -1.17 -11.05 22.98
C ARG A 302 -0.20 -10.67 21.86
N ASP A 303 1.04 -11.16 21.93
CA ASP A 303 2.10 -10.83 20.97
C ASP A 303 2.43 -12.01 20.04
N ASN A 304 1.58 -13.03 19.99
CA ASN A 304 1.87 -14.22 19.19
C ASN A 304 1.66 -13.94 17.68
N PRO A 305 2.62 -14.31 16.80
CA PRO A 305 2.49 -14.10 15.35
C PRO A 305 1.24 -14.74 14.73
N LEU A 306 0.72 -15.83 15.29
CA LEU A 306 -0.49 -16.51 14.80
C LEU A 306 -1.73 -15.62 14.86
N LEU A 307 -1.76 -14.57 15.68
CA LEU A 307 -2.87 -13.61 15.70
C LEU A 307 -3.12 -12.93 14.34
N ARG A 308 -2.12 -12.94 13.45
CA ARG A 308 -2.22 -12.40 12.10
C ARG A 308 -2.26 -13.48 11.02
N SER A 309 -2.35 -14.77 11.39
CA SER A 309 -2.51 -15.84 10.41
C SER A 309 -3.92 -15.84 9.82
N ARG A 310 -4.08 -16.40 8.62
CA ARG A 310 -5.37 -16.47 7.95
C ARG A 310 -6.38 -17.25 8.80
N LEU A 311 -5.95 -18.35 9.40
CA LEU A 311 -6.77 -19.22 10.24
C LEU A 311 -7.39 -18.46 11.41
N VAL A 312 -6.60 -17.65 12.13
CA VAL A 312 -7.09 -16.89 13.28
C VAL A 312 -7.97 -15.73 12.83
N ALA A 313 -7.57 -15.01 11.78
CA ALA A 313 -8.36 -13.90 11.24
C ALA A 313 -9.76 -14.38 10.79
N GLN A 314 -9.84 -15.48 10.03
CA GLN A 314 -11.12 -16.05 9.60
C GLN A 314 -11.98 -16.53 10.78
N ARG A 315 -11.36 -17.12 11.80
CA ARG A 315 -12.07 -17.61 13.00
C ARG A 315 -12.59 -16.47 13.86
N ALA A 316 -11.85 -15.37 13.96
CA ALA A 316 -12.20 -14.21 14.77
C ALA A 316 -13.28 -13.34 14.11
N GLY A 317 -13.22 -13.14 12.79
CA GLY A 317 -13.97 -12.06 12.14
C GLY A 317 -13.65 -10.73 12.81
N ASP A 318 -14.68 -9.97 13.18
CA ASP A 318 -14.54 -8.69 13.92
C ASP A 318 -14.31 -8.88 15.44
N GLY A 319 -14.16 -10.12 15.91
CA GLY A 319 -14.01 -10.47 17.34
C GLY A 319 -12.57 -10.48 17.86
N ASP A 320 -12.41 -10.86 19.13
CA ASP A 320 -11.09 -10.96 19.77
C ASP A 320 -10.26 -12.13 19.20
N ARG A 321 -9.20 -11.78 18.47
CA ARG A 321 -8.24 -12.72 17.87
C ARG A 321 -7.51 -13.58 18.89
N ALA A 322 -7.20 -13.07 20.09
CA ALA A 322 -6.56 -13.86 21.14
C ALA A 322 -7.50 -14.94 21.68
N ALA A 323 -8.78 -14.59 21.85
CA ALA A 323 -9.82 -15.56 22.20
C ALA A 323 -10.03 -16.60 21.08
N ALA A 324 -10.03 -16.17 19.82
CA ALA A 324 -10.15 -17.06 18.67
C ALA A 324 -8.96 -18.05 18.57
N LEU A 325 -7.72 -17.56 18.71
CA LEU A 325 -6.51 -18.39 18.74
C LEU A 325 -6.53 -19.40 19.90
N ARG A 326 -6.89 -18.94 21.10
CA ARG A 326 -7.05 -19.81 22.27
C ARG A 326 -8.03 -20.95 21.98
N LYS A 327 -9.20 -20.61 21.43
CA LYS A 327 -10.23 -21.58 21.08
C LYS A 327 -9.74 -22.57 20.03
N LEU A 328 -9.05 -22.10 18.98
CA LEU A 328 -8.46 -22.93 17.94
C LEU A 328 -7.45 -23.95 18.49
N LEU A 329 -6.56 -23.53 19.39
CA LEU A 329 -5.59 -24.42 20.02
C LEU A 329 -6.26 -25.47 20.90
N LEU A 330 -7.26 -25.07 21.70
CA LEU A 330 -8.01 -26.00 22.55
C LEU A 330 -8.82 -26.99 21.73
N GLU A 331 -9.57 -26.53 20.73
CA GLU A 331 -10.35 -27.41 19.83
C GLU A 331 -9.44 -28.38 19.08
N THR A 332 -8.27 -27.92 18.62
CA THR A 332 -7.33 -28.77 17.89
C THR A 332 -6.68 -29.79 18.82
N ALA A 333 -6.24 -29.39 20.02
CA ALA A 333 -5.77 -30.34 21.02
C ALA A 333 -6.84 -31.39 21.35
N GLU A 334 -8.09 -30.99 21.51
CA GLU A 334 -9.20 -31.91 21.84
C GLU A 334 -9.44 -32.97 20.76
N THR A 335 -9.11 -32.71 19.48
CA THR A 335 -9.22 -33.74 18.44
C THR A 335 -8.31 -34.94 18.69
N LEU A 336 -7.17 -34.75 19.36
CA LEU A 336 -6.28 -35.84 19.77
C LEU A 336 -6.93 -36.74 20.83
N ASN A 337 -7.89 -36.23 21.59
CA ASN A 337 -8.64 -36.99 22.59
C ASN A 337 -9.68 -37.96 21.95
N ALA A 338 -10.08 -37.71 20.70
CA ALA A 338 -11.10 -38.51 20.02
C ALA A 338 -10.62 -39.91 19.60
N SER A 339 -9.30 -40.12 19.50
CA SER A 339 -8.68 -41.37 19.05
C SER A 339 -7.98 -42.08 20.22
N PRO A 340 -8.27 -43.38 20.48
CA PRO A 340 -7.54 -44.15 21.49
C PRO A 340 -6.03 -44.21 21.26
N LYS A 341 -5.57 -44.03 20.02
CA LYS A 341 -4.14 -44.03 19.69
C LYS A 341 -3.46 -42.73 20.10
N ASP A 342 -4.18 -41.61 20.06
CA ASP A 342 -3.63 -40.26 20.18
C ASP A 342 -3.93 -39.63 21.55
N VAL A 343 -4.83 -40.24 22.34
CA VAL A 343 -5.19 -39.78 23.70
C VAL A 343 -3.98 -39.58 24.62
N LYS A 344 -2.91 -40.36 24.45
CA LYS A 344 -1.67 -40.23 25.23
C LYS A 344 -0.92 -38.93 24.90
N PHE A 345 -1.01 -38.45 23.67
CA PHE A 345 -0.44 -37.18 23.22
C PHE A 345 -1.29 -36.02 23.74
N TYR A 346 -2.62 -36.13 23.64
CA TYR A 346 -3.55 -35.18 24.26
C TYR A 346 -3.26 -35.01 25.76
N ARG A 347 -3.20 -36.11 26.51
CA ARG A 347 -2.95 -36.08 27.96
C ARG A 347 -1.63 -35.38 28.31
N ALA A 348 -0.56 -35.62 27.54
CA ALA A 348 0.71 -34.94 27.73
C ALA A 348 0.60 -33.43 27.49
N VAL A 349 -0.03 -33.00 26.38
CA VAL A 349 -0.27 -31.58 26.07
C VAL A 349 -1.15 -30.92 27.13
N TYR A 350 -2.22 -31.60 27.55
CA TYR A 350 -3.19 -31.12 28.51
C TYR A 350 -2.52 -30.78 29.85
N HIS A 351 -1.76 -31.71 30.42
CA HIS A 351 -1.07 -31.50 31.69
C HIS A 351 0.19 -30.62 31.59
N THR A 352 0.61 -30.23 30.38
CA THR A 352 1.71 -29.26 30.20
C THR A 352 1.20 -27.84 30.03
N TYR A 353 0.14 -27.65 29.25
CA TYR A 353 -0.22 -26.32 28.73
C TYR A 353 -1.66 -25.88 29.04
N ILE A 354 -2.61 -26.82 29.12
CA ILE A 354 -4.05 -26.51 29.30
C ILE A 354 -4.39 -26.45 30.79
N GLN A 355 -4.01 -27.50 31.53
CA GLN A 355 -4.09 -27.58 32.98
C GLN A 355 -2.71 -27.99 33.51
N PRO A 356 -1.75 -27.05 33.55
CA PRO A 356 -0.36 -27.35 33.81
C PRO A 356 -0.16 -27.94 35.21
N ALA A 357 0.59 -29.05 35.29
CA ALA A 357 1.21 -29.50 36.53
C ALA A 357 2.38 -28.56 36.90
N PRO A 358 2.86 -28.58 38.15
CA PRO A 358 3.99 -27.74 38.58
C PRO A 358 5.28 -27.97 37.79
N THR A 359 5.51 -29.22 37.34
CA THR A 359 6.64 -29.63 36.49
C THR A 359 6.21 -30.70 35.50
N GLN A 360 7.01 -30.92 34.45
CA GLN A 360 6.76 -32.00 33.50
C GLN A 360 6.94 -33.39 34.14
N GLU A 361 7.84 -33.53 35.12
CA GLU A 361 8.00 -34.75 35.91
C GLU A 361 6.74 -35.06 36.72
N ALA A 362 6.15 -34.06 37.38
CA ALA A 362 4.89 -34.22 38.10
C ALA A 362 3.73 -34.57 37.15
N ALA A 363 3.71 -33.99 35.94
CA ALA A 363 2.74 -34.40 34.92
C ALA A 363 2.94 -35.84 34.45
N ALA A 364 4.19 -36.31 34.33
CA ALA A 364 4.48 -37.70 33.99
C ALA A 364 4.01 -38.68 35.10
N GLU A 365 4.20 -38.31 36.36
CA GLU A 365 3.69 -39.05 37.53
C GLU A 365 2.16 -39.13 37.53
N VAL A 366 1.46 -38.01 37.30
CA VAL A 366 -0.01 -37.97 37.19
C VAL A 366 -0.54 -38.88 36.08
N LEU A 367 0.24 -39.03 35.01
CA LEU A 367 -0.11 -39.87 33.87
C LEU A 367 0.33 -41.33 33.99
N ASP A 368 1.06 -41.68 35.05
CA ASP A 368 1.65 -43.00 35.29
C ASP A 368 2.51 -43.49 34.12
N VAL A 369 3.40 -42.62 33.63
CA VAL A 369 4.33 -42.94 32.53
C VAL A 369 5.77 -42.53 32.85
N PRO A 370 6.78 -43.24 32.34
CA PRO A 370 8.16 -42.81 32.46
C PRO A 370 8.39 -41.42 31.85
N PHE A 371 9.21 -40.59 32.49
CA PHE A 371 9.47 -39.22 32.03
C PHE A 371 10.00 -39.14 30.59
N SER A 372 10.81 -40.10 30.15
CA SER A 372 11.27 -40.22 28.77
C SER A 372 10.11 -40.43 27.78
N SER A 373 9.13 -41.25 28.15
CA SER A 373 7.92 -41.49 27.35
C SER A 373 7.02 -40.26 27.34
N TYR A 374 6.86 -39.59 28.48
CA TYR A 374 6.12 -38.34 28.58
C TYR A 374 6.66 -37.27 27.64
N ARG A 375 7.97 -37.01 27.64
CA ARG A 375 8.59 -36.02 26.74
C ARG A 375 8.36 -36.36 25.27
N ARG A 376 8.42 -37.65 24.91
CA ARG A 376 8.11 -38.10 23.55
C ARG A 376 6.63 -37.85 23.21
N HIS A 377 5.71 -38.18 24.12
CA HIS A 377 4.28 -37.93 23.91
C HIS A 377 3.97 -36.45 23.77
N LEU A 378 4.58 -35.60 24.60
CA LEU A 378 4.42 -34.15 24.53
C LEU A 378 4.91 -33.60 23.20
N LYS A 379 6.12 -33.99 22.77
CA LYS A 379 6.66 -33.58 21.47
C LYS A 379 5.73 -33.99 20.33
N THR A 380 5.33 -35.26 20.27
CA THR A 380 4.42 -35.76 19.23
C THR A 380 3.07 -35.04 19.25
N GLY A 381 2.53 -34.72 20.44
CA GLY A 381 1.27 -33.95 20.54
C GLY A 381 1.39 -32.52 20.01
N VAL A 382 2.51 -31.83 20.31
CA VAL A 382 2.78 -30.50 19.75
C VAL A 382 2.96 -30.55 18.23
N ASP A 383 3.71 -31.53 17.73
CA ASP A 383 3.95 -31.74 16.30
C ASP A 383 2.61 -31.98 15.56
N GLN A 384 1.74 -32.86 16.08
CA GLN A 384 0.43 -33.13 15.48
C GLN A 384 -0.51 -31.92 15.50
N ILE A 385 -0.56 -31.17 16.61
CA ILE A 385 -1.37 -29.93 16.67
C ILE A 385 -0.88 -28.93 15.62
N THR A 386 0.45 -28.79 15.50
CA THR A 386 1.08 -27.89 14.53
C THR A 386 0.73 -28.31 13.11
N GLU A 387 0.89 -29.58 12.77
CA GLU A 387 0.57 -30.14 11.45
C GLU A 387 -0.91 -29.94 11.09
N MET A 388 -1.83 -30.18 12.03
CA MET A 388 -3.27 -29.98 11.81
C MET A 388 -3.63 -28.52 11.59
N LEU A 389 -3.03 -27.60 12.35
CA LEU A 389 -3.25 -26.16 12.17
C LEU A 389 -2.62 -25.66 10.86
N TRP A 390 -1.43 -26.16 10.52
CA TRP A 390 -0.72 -25.83 9.29
C TRP A 390 -1.49 -26.27 8.05
N HIS A 391 -2.00 -27.51 8.03
CA HIS A 391 -2.85 -27.99 6.94
C HIS A 391 -4.09 -27.11 6.73
N ARG A 392 -4.69 -26.59 7.82
CA ARG A 392 -5.83 -25.66 7.72
C ARG A 392 -5.42 -24.26 7.28
N GLU A 393 -4.22 -23.80 7.63
CA GLU A 393 -3.64 -22.52 7.20
C GLU A 393 -3.27 -22.54 5.71
N VAL A 394 -2.75 -23.65 5.18
CA VAL A 394 -2.32 -23.78 3.77
C VAL A 394 -3.43 -24.30 2.84
N GLY A 395 -4.29 -25.20 3.31
CA GLY A 395 -5.29 -25.90 2.48
C GLY A 395 -6.69 -25.27 2.44
N GLY A 396 -6.79 -23.97 2.73
CA GLY A 396 -8.07 -23.24 2.74
C GLY A 396 -8.62 -22.95 1.35
#